data_AF-A0A2D9ZY97-F1
#
_entry.id   AF-A0A2D9ZY97-F1
#
_cell.length_a   1.000
_cell.length_b   1.000
_cell.length_c   1.000
_cell.angle_alpha   90.00
_cell.angle_beta   90.00
_cell.angle_gamma   90.00
#
_symmetry.space_group_name_H-M   'P 1'
#
loop_
_entity.id
_entity.type
_entity.pdbx_description
1 polymer ?
#
loop_
_entity_poly.entity_id
_entity_poly.type
_entity_poly.pdbx_seq_one_letter_code
_entity_poly.pdbx_strand_id
1 'polypeptide(L)'
;MSDKETPARILVHCMIFRRWQLYWFTLHYLAGITAIVAGGLATAAAAESGPVFITGNAWLWGLLSAFLSGVVTFLSPLQKARDYKQAYYLLDTAIVRYQSHLSSASELLNQYEQAKHIVLFGEAKAAAEMADED
;
A
#
# COMPACT_ATOMS: atom_id res chain seq x y z
N MET A 1 18.66 -22.61 17.27
CA MET A 1 18.93 -21.17 17.04
C MET A 1 18.33 -20.41 18.21
N SER A 2 19.12 -19.54 18.85
CA SER A 2 18.76 -18.92 20.14
C SER A 2 17.59 -17.94 19.98
N ASP A 3 16.57 -18.05 20.84
CA ASP A 3 15.40 -17.16 20.92
C ASP A 3 15.74 -15.65 20.99
N LYS A 4 16.99 -15.31 21.33
CA LYS A 4 17.48 -13.93 21.37
C LYS A 4 17.78 -13.32 19.99
N GLU A 5 17.99 -14.14 18.96
CA GLU A 5 18.34 -13.62 17.61
C GLU A 5 17.11 -13.24 16.78
N THR A 6 15.97 -13.90 17.01
CA THR A 6 14.73 -13.70 16.27
C THR A 6 14.22 -12.24 16.36
N PRO A 7 14.20 -11.57 17.53
CA PRO A 7 13.74 -10.19 17.66
C PRO A 7 14.61 -9.19 16.88
N ALA A 8 15.94 -9.35 16.93
CA ALA A 8 16.86 -8.45 16.24
C ALA A 8 16.72 -8.52 14.71
N ARG A 9 16.48 -9.73 14.18
CA ARG A 9 16.21 -9.91 12.75
C ARG A 9 14.91 -9.24 12.33
N ILE A 10 13.84 -9.34 13.12
CA ILE A 10 12.54 -8.70 12.82
C ILE A 10 12.72 -7.18 12.67
N LEU A 11 13.47 -6.54 13.56
CA LEU A 11 13.74 -5.10 13.50
C LEU A 11 14.43 -4.66 12.21
N VAL A 12 15.44 -5.42 11.76
CA VAL A 12 16.15 -5.12 10.50
C VAL A 12 15.22 -5.23 9.29
N HIS A 13 14.38 -6.26 9.24
CA HIS A 13 13.41 -6.45 8.16
C HIS A 13 12.39 -5.31 8.12
N CYS A 14 11.90 -4.84 9.28
CA CYS A 14 10.99 -3.70 9.35
C CYS A 14 11.62 -2.42 8.78
N MET A 15 12.89 -2.14 9.08
CA MET A 15 13.59 -0.96 8.55
C MET A 15 13.78 -1.03 7.03
N ILE A 16 14.18 -2.20 6.51
CA ILE A 16 14.34 -2.43 5.07
C ILE A 16 13.00 -2.28 4.36
N PHE A 17 11.95 -2.89 4.91
CA PHE A 17 10.60 -2.82 4.37
C PHE A 17 10.12 -1.37 4.27
N ARG A 18 10.31 -0.56 5.32
CA ARG A 18 9.94 0.86 5.33
C ARG A 18 10.59 1.65 4.19
N ARG A 19 11.88 1.42 3.93
CA ARG A 19 12.60 2.10 2.84
C ARG A 19 12.07 1.68 1.46
N TRP A 20 11.85 0.39 1.26
CA TRP A 20 11.28 -0.14 0.03
C TRP A 20 9.86 0.36 -0.21
N GLN A 21 9.04 0.41 0.83
CA GLN A 21 7.67 0.91 0.76
C GLN A 21 7.64 2.39 0.35
N LEU A 22 8.50 3.22 0.94
CA LEU A 22 8.62 4.63 0.56
C LEU A 22 9.00 4.77 -0.93
N TYR A 23 10.04 4.04 -1.36
CA TYR A 23 10.49 4.05 -2.75
C TYR A 23 9.36 3.64 -3.72
N TRP A 24 8.64 2.56 -3.40
CA TRP A 24 7.52 2.08 -4.21
C TRP A 24 6.39 3.10 -4.30
N PHE A 25 5.99 3.72 -3.18
CA PHE A 25 4.97 4.77 -3.20
C PHE A 25 5.42 5.97 -4.03
N THR A 26 6.66 6.43 -3.88
CA THR A 26 7.19 7.56 -4.66
C THR A 26 7.12 7.26 -6.16
N LEU A 27 7.60 6.10 -6.60
CA LEU A 27 7.53 5.73 -8.01
C LEU A 27 6.10 5.62 -8.52
N HIS A 28 5.21 4.98 -7.76
CA HIS A 28 3.80 4.80 -8.13
C HIS A 28 3.08 6.13 -8.32
N TYR A 29 3.25 7.07 -7.38
CA TYR A 29 2.64 8.39 -7.47
C TYR A 29 3.23 9.23 -8.61
N LEU A 30 4.55 9.19 -8.82
CA LEU A 30 5.17 9.90 -9.95
C LEU A 30 4.65 9.37 -11.29
N ALA A 31 4.66 8.05 -11.47
CA ALA A 31 4.14 7.41 -12.69
C ALA A 31 2.66 7.76 -12.91
N GLY A 32 1.84 7.69 -11.86
CA GLY A 32 0.43 8.03 -11.90
C GLY A 32 0.15 9.49 -12.28
N ILE A 33 0.84 10.44 -11.65
CA ILE A 33 0.73 11.87 -11.99
C ILE A 33 1.12 12.10 -13.45
N THR A 34 2.23 11.50 -13.91
CA THR A 34 2.65 11.65 -15.32
C THR A 34 1.62 11.08 -16.29
N ALA A 35 0.99 9.95 -15.98
CA ALA A 35 -0.05 9.35 -16.81
C ALA A 35 -1.32 10.22 -16.87
N ILE A 36 -1.73 10.82 -15.75
CA ILE A 36 -2.88 11.74 -15.69
C ILE A 36 -2.61 12.99 -16.54
N VAL A 37 -1.44 13.61 -16.38
CA VAL A 37 -1.05 14.80 -17.16
C VAL A 37 -0.97 14.46 -18.65
N ALA A 38 -0.34 13.35 -19.02
CA ALA A 38 -0.23 12.92 -20.42
C ALA A 38 -1.61 12.62 -21.04
N GLY A 39 -2.49 11.92 -20.31
CA GLY A 39 -3.86 11.64 -20.75
C GLY A 39 -4.70 12.91 -20.92
N GLY A 40 -4.55 13.87 -19.99
CA GLY A 40 -5.18 15.19 -20.08
C GLY A 40 -4.70 15.98 -21.30
N LEU A 41 -3.39 16.02 -21.55
CA LEU A 41 -2.81 16.66 -22.74
C LEU A 41 -3.26 15.99 -24.04
N ALA A 42 -3.30 14.65 -24.09
CA ALA A 42 -3.80 13.92 -25.24
C ALA A 42 -5.29 14.21 -25.52
N THR A 43 -6.09 14.36 -24.45
CA THR A 43 -7.50 14.75 -24.55
C THR A 43 -7.64 16.15 -25.16
N ALA A 44 -6.88 17.11 -24.64
CA ALA A 44 -6.91 18.50 -25.13
C ALA A 44 -6.45 18.60 -26.58
N ALA A 45 -5.33 17.95 -26.93
CA ALA A 45 -4.80 17.94 -28.29
C ALA A 45 -5.80 17.32 -29.30
N ALA A 46 -6.47 16.23 -28.91
CA ALA A 46 -7.47 15.58 -29.75
C ALA A 46 -8.77 16.38 -29.91
N ALA A 47 -9.08 17.28 -28.96
CA ALA A 47 -10.25 18.16 -29.05
C ALA A 47 -10.03 19.35 -30.01
N GLU A 48 -8.79 19.81 -30.16
CA GLU A 48 -8.44 20.91 -31.08
C GLU A 48 -8.17 20.45 -32.52
N SER A 49 -7.67 19.22 -32.70
CA SER A 49 -7.50 18.64 -34.02
C SER A 49 -8.87 18.24 -34.61
N GLY A 50 -9.36 19.01 -35.59
CA GLY A 50 -10.58 18.69 -36.36
C GLY A 50 -10.61 17.26 -36.94
N PRO A 51 -11.72 16.82 -37.55
CA PRO A 51 -12.09 15.41 -37.67
C PRO A 51 -11.10 14.61 -38.53
N VAL A 52 -10.06 14.04 -37.90
CA VAL A 52 -9.17 13.07 -38.55
C VAL A 52 -9.78 11.69 -38.38
N PHE A 53 -10.27 11.17 -39.51
CA PHE A 53 -10.77 9.80 -39.67
C PHE A 53 -9.66 8.81 -39.30
N ILE A 54 -9.76 8.21 -38.11
CA ILE A 54 -9.47 6.79 -37.79
C ILE A 54 -10.07 6.40 -36.42
N THR A 55 -10.30 7.34 -35.48
CA THR A 55 -11.05 7.07 -34.23
C THR A 55 -11.75 8.33 -33.71
N GLY A 56 -13.05 8.50 -33.99
CA GLY A 56 -13.84 9.70 -33.61
C GLY A 56 -13.93 10.02 -32.10
N ASN A 57 -13.31 9.20 -31.25
CA ASN A 57 -13.34 9.30 -29.80
C ASN A 57 -11.92 9.36 -29.17
N ALA A 58 -10.90 9.83 -29.90
CA ALA A 58 -9.53 9.93 -29.35
C ALA A 58 -9.46 10.75 -28.03
N TRP A 59 -10.25 11.82 -27.93
CA TRP A 59 -10.40 12.59 -26.70
C TRP A 59 -10.97 11.74 -25.54
N LEU A 60 -11.91 10.84 -25.82
CA LEU A 60 -12.51 9.95 -24.82
C LEU A 60 -11.48 8.94 -24.28
N TRP A 61 -10.60 8.43 -25.15
CA TRP A 61 -9.53 7.53 -24.72
C TRP A 61 -8.49 8.23 -23.84
N GLY A 62 -8.14 9.48 -24.16
CA GLY A 62 -7.30 10.31 -23.30
C GLY A 62 -7.93 10.55 -21.93
N LEU A 63 -9.22 10.89 -21.90
CA LEU A 63 -9.98 11.13 -20.68
C LEU A 63 -10.09 9.86 -19.82
N LEU A 64 -10.42 8.73 -20.46
CA LEU A 64 -10.53 7.43 -19.79
C LEU A 64 -9.18 7.00 -19.22
N SER A 65 -8.09 7.18 -19.97
CA SER A 65 -6.74 6.91 -19.48
C SER A 65 -6.41 7.76 -18.24
N ALA A 66 -6.64 9.08 -18.30
CA ALA A 66 -6.38 9.96 -17.17
C ALA A 66 -7.22 9.60 -15.94
N PHE A 67 -8.51 9.27 -16.13
CA PHE A 67 -9.40 8.84 -15.06
C PHE A 67 -8.95 7.51 -14.42
N LEU A 68 -8.72 6.47 -15.23
CA LEU A 68 -8.30 5.16 -14.73
C LEU A 68 -6.92 5.23 -14.05
N SER A 69 -5.98 5.99 -14.61
CA SER A 69 -4.70 6.27 -13.96
C SER A 69 -4.91 6.97 -12.63
N GLY A 70 -5.80 7.96 -12.53
CA GLY A 70 -6.19 8.59 -11.27
C GLY A 70 -6.70 7.60 -10.23
N VAL A 71 -7.65 6.75 -10.61
CA VAL A 71 -8.22 5.74 -9.71
C VAL A 71 -7.13 4.76 -9.21
N VAL A 72 -6.33 4.19 -10.09
CA VAL A 72 -5.27 3.23 -9.73
C VAL A 72 -4.16 3.89 -8.90
N THR A 73 -3.86 5.16 -9.18
CA THR A 73 -2.80 5.90 -8.49
C THR A 73 -3.21 6.28 -7.08
N PHE A 74 -4.45 6.69 -6.85
CA PHE A 74 -4.85 7.28 -5.57
C PHE A 74 -5.70 6.34 -4.71
N LEU A 75 -6.59 5.53 -5.30
CA LEU A 75 -7.58 4.78 -4.54
C LEU A 75 -7.01 3.49 -3.92
N SER A 76 -6.28 2.69 -4.68
CA SER A 76 -5.67 1.44 -4.17
C SER A 76 -4.59 1.69 -3.11
N PRO A 77 -3.70 2.69 -3.25
CA PRO A 77 -2.73 3.00 -2.20
C PRO A 77 -3.34 3.48 -0.91
N LEU A 78 -4.49 4.18 -0.93
CA LEU A 78 -5.14 4.69 0.29
C LEU A 78 -5.59 3.56 1.23
N GLN A 79 -6.26 2.55 0.68
CA GLN A 79 -6.71 1.38 1.45
C GLN A 79 -5.51 0.61 2.01
N LYS A 80 -4.54 0.26 1.15
CA LYS A 80 -3.33 -0.43 1.61
C LYS A 80 -2.53 0.39 2.62
N ALA A 81 -2.42 1.70 2.44
CA ALA A 81 -1.69 2.57 3.36
C ALA A 81 -2.33 2.59 4.76
N ARG A 82 -3.67 2.52 4.85
CA ARG A 82 -4.37 2.38 6.12
C ARG A 82 -3.98 1.07 6.80
N ASP A 83 -4.07 -0.04 6.08
CA ASP A 83 -3.80 -1.36 6.64
C ASP A 83 -2.32 -1.50 7.04
N TYR A 84 -1.40 -0.96 6.24
CA TYR A 84 0.02 -0.83 6.59
C TYR A 84 0.25 0.02 7.84
N LYS A 85 -0.42 1.16 7.98
CA LYS A 85 -0.30 2.00 9.18
C LYS A 85 -0.80 1.27 10.42
N GLN A 86 -1.92 0.56 10.30
CA GLN A 86 -2.46 -0.23 11.40
C GLN A 86 -1.49 -1.33 11.83
N ALA A 87 -0.97 -2.11 10.87
CA ALA A 87 0.02 -3.14 11.13
C ALA A 87 1.33 -2.56 11.72
N TYR A 88 1.77 -1.40 11.21
CA TYR A 88 2.95 -0.70 11.72
C TYR A 88 2.79 -0.28 13.17
N TYR A 89 1.70 0.40 13.54
CA TYR A 89 1.49 0.84 14.92
C TYR A 89 1.31 -0.31 15.89
N LEU A 90 0.67 -1.41 15.45
CA LEU A 90 0.54 -2.64 16.23
C LEU A 90 1.94 -3.20 16.56
N LEU A 91 2.78 -3.33 15.54
CA LEU A 91 4.12 -3.90 15.69
C LEU A 91 5.08 -2.97 16.45
N ASP A 92 5.04 -1.66 16.18
CA ASP A 92 5.84 -0.64 16.86
C ASP A 92 5.54 -0.63 18.37
N THR A 93 4.25 -0.66 18.73
CA THR A 93 3.83 -0.77 20.14
C THR A 93 4.34 -2.06 20.78
N ALA A 94 4.24 -3.20 20.07
CA ALA A 94 4.72 -4.48 20.58
C ALA A 94 6.24 -4.49 20.78
N ILE A 95 7.01 -3.88 19.86
CA ILE A 95 8.46 -3.72 19.98
C ILE A 95 8.83 -2.89 21.21
N VAL A 96 8.20 -1.73 21.38
CA VAL A 96 8.46 -0.85 22.53
C VAL A 96 8.16 -1.55 23.86
N ARG A 97 7.05 -2.30 23.94
CA ARG A 97 6.71 -3.09 25.13
C ARG A 97 7.73 -4.20 25.41
N TYR A 98 8.21 -4.88 24.37
CA TYR A 98 9.21 -5.93 24.52
C TYR A 98 10.56 -5.37 25.01
N GLN A 99 11.01 -4.25 24.41
CA GLN A 99 12.23 -3.56 24.81
C GLN A 99 12.16 -3.01 26.25
N SER A 100 10.96 -2.62 26.69
CA SER A 100 10.70 -2.15 28.05
C SER A 100 10.50 -3.29 29.06
N HIS A 101 10.69 -4.55 28.64
CA HIS A 101 10.43 -5.76 29.43
C HIS A 101 8.97 -5.89 29.94
N LEU A 102 8.03 -5.24 29.26
CA LEU A 102 6.59 -5.26 29.56
C LEU A 102 5.83 -6.35 28.79
N SER A 103 6.48 -7.03 27.84
CA SER A 103 5.93 -8.16 27.10
C SER A 103 6.99 -9.23 26.86
N SER A 104 6.55 -10.48 26.69
CA SER A 104 7.43 -11.61 26.39
C SER A 104 7.81 -11.66 24.91
N ALA A 105 8.84 -12.44 24.57
CA ALA A 105 9.18 -12.70 23.17
C ALA A 105 8.05 -13.41 22.40
N SER A 106 7.29 -14.29 23.07
CA SER A 106 6.14 -14.96 22.46
C SER A 106 5.00 -13.99 22.15
N GLU A 107 4.77 -12.99 23.01
CA GLU A 107 3.76 -11.97 22.78
C GLU A 107 4.14 -11.05 21.61
N LEU A 108 5.42 -10.66 21.51
CA LEU A 108 5.94 -9.93 20.34
C LEU A 108 5.76 -10.72 19.05
N LEU A 109 6.04 -12.03 19.06
CA LEU A 109 5.88 -12.89 17.88
C LEU A 109 4.42 -13.00 17.45
N ASN A 110 3.48 -13.10 18.39
CA ASN A 110 2.05 -13.12 18.10
C ASN A 110 1.59 -11.80 17.46
N GLN A 111 2.00 -10.66 18.02
CA GLN A 111 1.70 -9.34 17.45
C GLN A 111 2.31 -9.16 16.05
N TYR A 112 3.50 -9.73 15.82
CA TYR A 112 4.12 -9.77 14.49
C TYR A 112 3.30 -10.57 13.48
N GLU A 113 2.83 -11.78 13.82
CA GLU A 113 1.98 -12.56 12.91
C GLU A 113 0.62 -11.87 12.67
N GLN A 114 0.05 -11.19 13.67
CA GLN A 114 -1.14 -10.36 13.48
C GLN A 114 -0.90 -9.18 12.54
N ALA A 115 0.20 -8.45 12.71
CA ALA A 115 0.57 -7.35 11.83
C ALA A 115 0.77 -7.83 10.38
N LYS A 116 1.42 -8.99 10.21
CA LYS A 116 1.58 -9.63 8.89
C LYS A 116 0.24 -10.03 8.27
N HIS A 117 -0.69 -10.54 9.06
CA HIS A 117 -2.04 -10.86 8.59
C HIS A 117 -2.77 -9.60 8.07
N ILE A 118 -2.73 -8.50 8.82
CA ILE A 118 -3.33 -7.21 8.41
C ILE A 118 -2.73 -6.74 7.09
N VAL A 119 -1.42 -6.85 6.90
CA VAL A 119 -0.76 -6.46 5.64
C VAL A 119 -1.20 -7.31 4.45
N LEU A 120 -1.40 -8.61 4.65
CA LEU A 120 -1.73 -9.55 3.59
C LEU A 120 -3.23 -9.53 3.21
N PHE A 121 -4.10 -9.39 4.21
CA PHE A 121 -5.54 -9.59 4.05
C PHE A 121 -6.38 -8.34 4.35
N GLY A 122 -5.80 -7.26 4.87
CA GLY A 122 -6.50 -6.02 5.19
C GLY A 122 -7.27 -6.04 6.52
N GLU A 123 -7.26 -7.18 7.22
CA GLU A 123 -8.05 -7.40 8.44
C GLU A 123 -7.21 -8.05 9.55
N ALA A 124 -7.54 -7.74 10.80
CA ALA A 124 -6.93 -8.40 11.95
C ALA A 124 -7.44 -9.85 12.04
N LYS A 125 -6.56 -10.81 12.37
CA LYS A 125 -6.88 -12.25 12.42
C LYS A 125 -8.12 -12.56 13.27
N ALA A 126 -8.31 -11.85 14.38
CA ALA A 126 -9.47 -12.02 15.27
C ALA A 126 -10.80 -11.58 14.64
N ALA A 127 -10.79 -10.64 13.69
CA ALA A 127 -11.99 -10.25 12.95
C ALA A 127 -12.34 -11.28 11.87
N ALA A 128 -11.34 -11.88 11.23
CA ALA A 128 -11.53 -12.96 10.25
C ALA A 128 -12.08 -14.24 10.91
N GLU A 129 -11.61 -14.59 12.11
CA GLU A 129 -12.11 -15.76 12.86
C GLU A 129 -13.57 -15.59 13.33
N MET A 130 -14.02 -14.35 13.62
CA MET A 130 -15.42 -14.07 13.96
C MET A 130 -16.35 -14.00 12.72
N ALA A 131 -15.81 -13.73 11.53
CA ALA A 131 -16.59 -13.66 10.29
C ALA A 131 -16.84 -15.04 9.64
N ASP A 132 -16.03 -16.05 9.98
CA ASP A 132 -16.21 -17.44 9.53
C ASP A 132 -17.14 -18.27 10.45
N GLU A 133 -17.54 -17.72 11.61
CA GLU A 133 -18.45 -18.37 12.57
C GLU A 133 -19.93 -17.95 12.43
N ASP A 134 -20.25 -17.03 11.51
CA ASP A 134 -21.61 -16.58 11.16
C ASP A 134 -22.09 -17.15 9.80
#